data_AF-A0A365ZXN4-F1
#
_entry.id   AF-A0A365ZXN4-F1
#
_cell.length_a   1.000
_cell.length_b   1.000
_cell.length_c   1.000
_cell.angle_alpha   90.00
_cell.angle_beta   90.00
_cell.angle_gamma   90.00
#
_symmetry.space_group_name_H-M   'P 1'
#
loop_
_entity.id
_entity.type
_entity.pdbx_description
1 polymer ?
#
loop_
_entity_poly.entity_id
_entity_poly.type
_entity_poly.pdbx_seq_one_letter_code
_entity_poly.pdbx_strand_id
1 'polypeptide(L)'
;MGIRPTPAPLARGRRDPSPGGAGYNWGSSPDVCPPGRKHSWHSFRTGSPHRPHRPGASTDRPAGKGSRSPHERHPRRRHHHRHHHRHHRRPHRRREGPRPRDRQPSRPPARRRPLVRGTAHQRQRRVSRHHHPALPGRPRRDRAGTHRAARAPGAARLGSFRDSVAAGMSHLHRTYGPVAAVGAGPLRWTFLFGAEANELVLGSTENFEFSYGGLQAIAGDTALVALPNAENRAMRHVLRPLFDRERVDTYADRVLDRVRERVAAWPPGGTVDAYAELRHAVRLASVDSFIGPGVIAREGDALDATLERLHTVLNRSSVLTLLVWNAPRLGRLRLRGPLGRVDRVVRAEIARRRAGRTATPDPADPIGFLLRPEVHSRLPAGDDTVRDTVVSLLVASYDPTSSALGWSLHGLLAHPEVLAEARREVARELGDEPVRASTARRLKYLGHVVAEALRIHPPVVASARRCVAAFDLHGHRIPAGSRIMLSQFTSHRSPESWTDPEHFDPGRWDRTGAAAAVPPSAYFPYGSPRRRCPGSGMAAVIVPAVLAAVLQAGDVALADERPPRLDGFAALRPRDGLPVRVPRVAENT
;
A
#
# COMPACT_ATOMS: atom_id res chain seq x y z
N MET A 1 -35.01 -49.46 -31.11
CA MET A 1 -34.14 -50.45 -30.44
C MET A 1 -32.80 -49.77 -30.17
N GLY A 2 -32.22 -49.75 -28.97
CA GLY A 2 -32.64 -50.32 -27.68
C GLY A 2 -31.48 -51.06 -26.99
N ILE A 3 -31.41 -50.93 -25.65
CA ILE A 3 -30.72 -51.83 -24.70
C ILE A 3 -29.20 -51.59 -24.46
N ARG A 4 -28.89 -50.99 -23.30
CA ARG A 4 -27.80 -51.42 -22.40
C ARG A 4 -28.31 -52.58 -21.53
N PRO A 5 -27.44 -53.42 -20.93
CA PRO A 5 -27.31 -53.33 -19.46
C PRO A 5 -25.91 -53.59 -18.85
N THR A 6 -25.72 -53.02 -17.65
CA THR A 6 -24.73 -53.27 -16.57
C THR A 6 -24.99 -54.62 -15.83
N PRO A 7 -24.23 -55.12 -14.79
CA PRO A 7 -23.39 -54.38 -13.79
C PRO A 7 -22.11 -55.03 -13.17
N ALA A 8 -21.32 -54.19 -12.47
CA ALA A 8 -20.58 -54.32 -11.16
C ALA A 8 -19.79 -55.61 -10.74
N PRO A 9 -18.76 -55.49 -9.87
CA PRO A 9 -19.01 -55.34 -8.41
C PRO A 9 -18.14 -54.31 -7.66
N LEU A 10 -18.56 -54.00 -6.42
CA LEU A 10 -17.93 -53.08 -5.46
C LEU A 10 -16.96 -53.79 -4.50
N ALA A 11 -15.81 -53.17 -4.17
CA ALA A 11 -15.03 -53.52 -2.98
C ALA A 11 -14.18 -52.37 -2.39
N ARG A 12 -14.77 -51.65 -1.42
CA ARG A 12 -14.18 -51.12 -0.17
C ARG A 12 -12.70 -50.66 -0.15
N GLY A 13 -12.50 -49.36 -0.37
CA GLY A 13 -12.03 -48.41 0.66
C GLY A 13 -10.74 -48.67 1.47
N ARG A 14 -9.74 -47.82 1.25
CA ARG A 14 -8.91 -47.26 2.33
C ARG A 14 -9.01 -45.73 2.32
N ARG A 15 -9.23 -45.15 3.50
CA ARG A 15 -9.05 -43.71 3.74
C ARG A 15 -7.62 -43.51 4.24
N ASP A 16 -6.92 -42.51 3.70
CA ASP A 16 -5.77 -41.89 4.34
C ASP A 16 -5.65 -40.43 3.86
N PRO A 17 -4.90 -39.57 4.57
CA PRO A 17 -5.44 -38.24 4.91
C PRO A 17 -5.05 -37.14 3.94
N SER A 18 -5.94 -36.14 3.82
CA SER A 18 -5.70 -34.89 3.11
C SER A 18 -4.54 -34.11 3.74
N PRO A 19 -3.43 -33.81 3.02
CA PRO A 19 -2.48 -32.82 3.46
C PRO A 19 -3.07 -31.42 3.22
N GLY A 20 -3.17 -30.62 4.27
CA GLY A 20 -3.66 -29.24 4.20
C GLY A 20 -2.66 -28.33 3.47
N GLY A 21 -2.80 -28.20 2.15
CA GLY A 21 -2.05 -27.24 1.36
C GLY A 21 -2.52 -25.81 1.60
N ALA A 22 -1.66 -24.97 2.17
CA ALA A 22 -1.90 -23.54 2.34
C ALA A 22 -1.80 -22.78 0.99
N GLY A 23 -2.82 -22.94 0.14
CA GLY A 23 -2.91 -22.20 -1.12
C GLY A 23 -3.11 -20.71 -0.88
N TYR A 24 -2.35 -19.87 -1.60
CA TYR A 24 -2.52 -18.41 -1.63
C TYR A 24 -3.82 -18.01 -2.33
N ASN A 25 -4.95 -18.20 -1.65
CA ASN A 25 -6.28 -17.95 -2.21
C ASN A 25 -6.60 -16.44 -2.26
N TRP A 26 -6.31 -15.82 -3.42
CA TRP A 26 -6.71 -14.46 -3.76
C TRP A 26 -8.20 -14.35 -4.07
N GLY A 27 -9.07 -14.53 -3.07
CA GLY A 27 -10.51 -14.36 -3.31
C GLY A 27 -11.48 -14.86 -2.25
N SER A 28 -11.03 -15.45 -1.14
CA SER A 28 -11.94 -15.95 -0.11
C SER A 28 -11.61 -15.40 1.27
N SER A 29 -12.58 -14.72 1.89
CA SER A 29 -12.61 -14.54 3.34
C SER A 29 -12.68 -15.92 4.00
N PRO A 30 -11.87 -16.22 5.04
CA PRO A 30 -12.11 -17.41 5.84
C PRO A 30 -13.33 -17.15 6.73
N ASP A 31 -14.43 -17.86 6.44
CA ASP A 31 -15.58 -17.91 7.33
C ASP A 31 -15.17 -18.50 8.68
N VAL A 32 -15.50 -17.81 9.77
CA VAL A 32 -15.21 -18.26 11.13
C VAL A 32 -16.37 -19.14 11.60
N CYS A 33 -16.07 -20.39 11.95
CA CYS A 33 -17.05 -21.31 12.52
C CYS A 33 -17.74 -20.73 13.77
N PRO A 34 -19.06 -20.93 13.94
CA PRO A 34 -19.76 -20.52 15.16
C PRO A 34 -19.43 -21.48 16.33
N PRO A 35 -19.33 -20.98 17.57
CA PRO A 35 -19.15 -21.85 18.74
C PRO A 35 -20.45 -22.59 19.10
N GLY A 36 -20.32 -23.89 19.36
CA GLY A 36 -21.42 -24.73 19.83
C GLY A 36 -21.70 -24.59 21.34
N ARG A 37 -22.98 -24.75 21.67
CA ARG A 37 -23.63 -24.93 23.00
C ARG A 37 -22.81 -25.83 23.96
N LYS A 38 -22.92 -25.79 25.30
CA LYS A 38 -24.09 -25.59 26.21
C LYS A 38 -23.60 -24.85 27.50
N HIS A 39 -24.45 -24.25 28.35
CA HIS A 39 -25.25 -24.92 29.39
C HIS A 39 -26.59 -24.21 29.68
N SER A 40 -27.50 -24.97 30.27
CA SER A 40 -28.92 -24.65 30.54
C SER A 40 -29.20 -24.28 31.99
N TRP A 41 -30.19 -23.43 32.24
CA TRP A 41 -31.28 -23.56 33.25
C TRP A 41 -32.42 -22.63 32.77
N HIS A 42 -33.61 -23.17 32.43
CA HIS A 42 -34.85 -23.07 33.22
C HIS A 42 -35.21 -21.65 33.71
N SER A 43 -36.41 -21.08 33.59
CA SER A 43 -37.67 -21.38 32.88
C SER A 43 -38.74 -20.46 33.49
N PHE A 44 -39.61 -19.79 32.73
CA PHE A 44 -41.04 -19.60 33.09
C PHE A 44 -41.83 -19.00 31.91
N ARG A 45 -43.05 -19.51 31.68
CA ARG A 45 -44.11 -18.88 30.86
C ARG A 45 -44.79 -17.81 31.74
N THR A 46 -45.38 -16.73 31.23
CA THR A 46 -46.60 -16.60 30.39
C THR A 46 -46.48 -15.31 29.54
N GLY A 47 -47.27 -14.96 28.54
CA GLY A 47 -48.52 -15.43 27.95
C GLY A 47 -48.97 -14.33 26.96
N SER A 48 -49.45 -14.69 25.78
CA SER A 48 -50.03 -13.78 24.77
C SER A 48 -51.54 -14.09 24.64
N PRO A 49 -52.35 -13.42 23.79
CA PRO A 49 -52.08 -12.30 22.88
C PRO A 49 -53.12 -11.14 22.98
N HIS A 50 -53.03 -10.12 22.13
CA HIS A 50 -54.17 -9.66 21.31
C HIS A 50 -53.78 -8.66 20.19
N ARG A 51 -54.51 -8.79 19.08
CA ARG A 51 -54.64 -7.92 17.89
C ARG A 51 -56.09 -8.16 17.38
N PRO A 52 -56.62 -7.42 16.39
CA PRO A 52 -56.24 -6.12 15.81
C PRO A 52 -57.42 -5.12 15.87
N HIS A 53 -57.36 -3.95 15.21
CA HIS A 53 -58.45 -3.43 14.33
C HIS A 53 -58.11 -2.11 13.59
N ARG A 54 -58.57 -2.04 12.34
CA ARG A 54 -59.02 -0.86 11.55
C ARG A 54 -60.55 -1.09 11.29
N PRO A 55 -61.38 -0.17 10.74
CA PRO A 55 -61.07 0.98 9.85
C PRO A 55 -61.90 2.26 10.15
N GLY A 56 -61.92 3.23 9.22
CA GLY A 56 -62.90 4.34 9.19
C GLY A 56 -62.54 5.45 8.21
N ALA A 57 -63.47 5.87 7.35
CA ALA A 57 -63.29 6.96 6.37
C ALA A 57 -64.64 7.61 6.02
N SER A 58 -64.68 8.95 5.90
CA SER A 58 -65.64 9.74 5.09
C SER A 58 -65.36 11.25 5.29
N THR A 59 -64.85 11.96 4.27
CA THR A 59 -65.57 12.99 3.47
C THR A 59 -65.85 14.33 4.18
N ASP A 60 -65.32 15.42 3.60
CA ASP A 60 -66.19 16.49 3.06
C ASP A 60 -65.47 17.37 2.01
N ARG A 61 -66.29 17.92 1.09
CA ARG A 61 -66.02 18.83 -0.06
C ARG A 61 -67.35 19.58 -0.33
N PRO A 62 -67.44 20.63 -1.20
CA PRO A 62 -66.48 21.23 -2.14
C PRO A 62 -66.04 22.63 -1.64
N ALA A 63 -65.59 23.65 -2.40
CA ALA A 63 -65.33 23.91 -3.84
C ALA A 63 -64.13 24.88 -3.97
N GLY A 64 -63.67 25.37 -5.14
CA GLY A 64 -64.05 25.15 -6.54
C GLY A 64 -63.03 25.81 -7.51
N LYS A 65 -63.17 25.48 -8.81
CA LYS A 65 -62.62 26.10 -10.04
C LYS A 65 -61.81 27.42 -9.90
N GLY A 66 -60.68 27.64 -10.60
CA GLY A 66 -59.93 26.75 -11.52
C GLY A 66 -58.94 27.48 -12.44
N SER A 67 -57.95 26.74 -12.94
CA SER A 67 -57.21 26.90 -14.21
C SER A 67 -56.61 28.27 -14.64
N ARG A 68 -55.28 28.31 -14.82
CA ARG A 68 -54.56 28.44 -16.14
C ARG A 68 -53.14 29.02 -15.97
N SER A 69 -52.15 28.30 -16.48
CA SER A 69 -50.96 28.93 -17.10
C SER A 69 -51.23 29.09 -18.61
N PRO A 70 -50.51 29.98 -19.30
CA PRO A 70 -49.41 29.44 -20.13
C PRO A 70 -48.13 30.31 -20.15
N HIS A 71 -47.08 29.75 -20.73
CA HIS A 71 -45.85 30.45 -21.13
C HIS A 71 -46.12 31.66 -22.03
N GLU A 72 -45.22 32.66 -22.04
CA GLU A 72 -44.50 33.04 -23.27
C GLU A 72 -43.31 34.02 -23.09
N ARG A 73 -42.35 33.91 -24.04
CA ARG A 73 -41.43 34.95 -24.57
C ARG A 73 -40.39 35.65 -23.66
N HIS A 74 -39.14 35.22 -23.82
CA HIS A 74 -37.96 36.10 -23.97
C HIS A 74 -38.12 37.02 -25.23
N PRO A 75 -37.38 38.15 -25.43
CA PRO A 75 -35.92 38.20 -25.25
C PRO A 75 -35.20 39.57 -25.03
N ARG A 76 -33.85 39.51 -25.02
CA ARG A 76 -32.84 40.51 -25.46
C ARG A 76 -32.39 41.70 -24.57
N ARG A 77 -31.08 41.61 -24.24
CA ARG A 77 -30.00 42.63 -24.35
C ARG A 77 -30.00 43.85 -23.42
N ARG A 78 -28.85 44.02 -22.73
CA ARG A 78 -27.96 45.20 -22.91
C ARG A 78 -26.48 44.78 -22.75
N HIS A 79 -25.60 45.45 -23.49
CA HIS A 79 -24.15 45.27 -23.45
C HIS A 79 -23.52 46.09 -22.31
N HIS A 80 -22.30 45.74 -21.89
CA HIS A 80 -21.20 46.73 -21.83
C HIS A 80 -19.80 46.10 -21.88
N HIS A 81 -18.80 46.97 -22.04
CA HIS A 81 -17.57 46.80 -22.81
C HIS A 81 -16.44 45.87 -22.29
N ARG A 82 -15.60 45.49 -23.27
CA ARG A 82 -14.24 44.96 -23.12
C ARG A 82 -13.31 45.98 -22.43
N HIS A 83 -12.25 45.47 -21.78
CA HIS A 83 -10.92 46.04 -21.93
C HIS A 83 -9.91 44.95 -22.32
N HIS A 84 -9.08 45.24 -23.32
CA HIS A 84 -7.95 44.40 -23.72
C HIS A 84 -6.68 44.85 -23.01
N HIS A 85 -5.82 43.90 -22.60
CA HIS A 85 -4.37 44.10 -22.68
C HIS A 85 -3.69 42.83 -23.20
N ARG A 86 -3.00 42.97 -24.34
CA ARG A 86 -2.01 42.00 -24.83
C ARG A 86 -0.66 42.32 -24.18
N HIS A 87 0.12 41.32 -23.82
CA HIS A 87 1.58 41.45 -23.79
C HIS A 87 2.27 40.27 -24.49
N HIS A 88 3.43 40.56 -25.07
CA HIS A 88 4.04 39.77 -26.13
C HIS A 88 4.93 38.62 -25.63
N ARG A 89 4.98 37.55 -26.42
CA ARG A 89 6.12 36.61 -26.44
C ARG A 89 7.36 37.30 -27.04
N ARG A 90 8.56 37.03 -26.51
CA ARG A 90 9.76 36.75 -27.32
C ARG A 90 10.77 35.88 -26.52
N PRO A 91 11.56 35.02 -27.18
CA PRO A 91 12.41 34.02 -26.52
C PRO A 91 13.89 34.44 -26.45
N HIS A 92 14.69 33.76 -25.61
CA HIS A 92 16.16 33.81 -25.69
C HIS A 92 16.78 32.44 -25.99
N ARG A 93 17.88 32.50 -26.74
CA ARG A 93 18.50 31.38 -27.47
C ARG A 93 19.48 30.55 -26.63
N ARG A 94 19.73 29.32 -27.11
CA ARG A 94 20.96 28.55 -26.88
C ARG A 94 22.22 29.38 -27.18
N ARG A 95 23.33 29.07 -26.49
CA ARG A 95 24.69 29.11 -27.04
C ARG A 95 25.52 27.95 -26.51
N GLU A 96 26.45 27.49 -27.32
CA GLU A 96 27.31 26.32 -27.09
C GLU A 96 28.55 26.67 -26.25
N GLY A 97 29.27 25.65 -25.79
CA GLY A 97 30.50 25.82 -25.00
C GLY A 97 31.77 26.03 -25.84
N PRO A 98 32.94 25.98 -25.19
CA PRO A 98 33.99 25.08 -25.68
C PRO A 98 34.64 24.21 -24.57
N ARG A 99 35.49 23.28 -25.01
CA ARG A 99 36.15 22.22 -24.19
C ARG A 99 37.48 22.71 -23.53
N PRO A 100 38.45 21.84 -23.17
CA PRO A 100 38.72 21.46 -21.78
C PRO A 100 40.10 21.92 -21.29
N ARG A 101 40.44 21.67 -20.02
CA ARG A 101 41.84 21.65 -19.56
C ARG A 101 42.10 20.50 -18.59
N ASP A 102 43.02 19.63 -18.99
CA ASP A 102 43.72 18.72 -18.10
C ASP A 102 44.52 19.46 -17.03
N ARG A 103 44.65 18.83 -15.86
CA ARG A 103 45.89 18.79 -15.06
C ARG A 103 45.74 17.84 -13.87
N GLN A 104 46.45 16.72 -13.91
CA GLN A 104 46.86 16.00 -12.70
C GLN A 104 47.81 16.88 -11.88
N PRO A 105 47.95 16.58 -10.57
CA PRO A 105 49.29 16.50 -9.99
C PRO A 105 49.51 15.23 -9.16
N SER A 106 50.44 14.40 -9.64
CA SER A 106 51.56 13.79 -8.89
C SER A 106 51.45 13.52 -7.37
N ARG A 107 51.51 12.23 -7.01
CA ARG A 107 52.24 11.71 -5.80
C ARG A 107 53.74 12.05 -5.93
N PRO A 108 54.54 12.24 -4.84
CA PRO A 108 55.01 11.14 -3.96
C PRO A 108 55.38 11.63 -2.52
N PRO A 109 56.23 10.97 -1.70
CA PRO A 109 56.64 9.55 -1.60
C PRO A 109 56.35 8.92 -0.21
N ALA A 110 56.58 7.61 -0.07
CA ALA A 110 56.63 6.92 1.21
C ALA A 110 58.01 7.00 1.88
N ARG A 111 58.07 7.03 3.23
CA ARG A 111 59.30 6.70 3.99
C ARG A 111 59.04 5.80 5.21
N ARG A 112 59.54 4.56 5.07
CA ARG A 112 60.20 3.65 6.03
C ARG A 112 59.87 3.72 7.54
N ARG A 113 59.57 2.53 8.08
CA ARG A 113 59.74 2.12 9.50
C ARG A 113 61.19 2.33 9.99
N PRO A 114 61.37 2.32 11.32
CA PRO A 114 62.36 1.47 11.96
C PRO A 114 61.73 0.42 12.89
N LEU A 115 62.42 -0.71 13.02
CA LEU A 115 62.26 -1.71 14.10
C LEU A 115 63.25 -1.39 15.23
N VAL A 116 63.01 -1.88 16.45
CA VAL A 116 63.92 -2.73 17.27
C VAL A 116 63.58 -2.68 18.78
N ARG A 117 63.48 -3.88 19.39
CA ARG A 117 63.66 -4.31 20.82
C ARG A 117 63.22 -3.35 21.95
N GLY A 118 62.34 -3.78 22.86
CA GLY A 118 62.69 -4.57 24.06
C GLY A 118 62.36 -3.72 25.31
N THR A 119 62.08 -4.21 26.53
CA THR A 119 62.21 -5.53 27.18
C THR A 119 61.07 -5.74 28.20
N ALA A 120 60.94 -6.95 28.76
CA ALA A 120 59.91 -7.30 29.73
C ALA A 120 60.09 -6.64 31.12
N HIS A 121 58.98 -6.46 31.85
CA HIS A 121 59.02 -6.63 33.30
C HIS A 121 57.75 -7.29 33.84
N GLN A 122 57.91 -8.53 34.28
CA GLN A 122 56.91 -9.37 34.92
C GLN A 122 57.05 -9.21 36.44
N ARG A 123 56.00 -8.80 37.15
CA ARG A 123 55.95 -8.87 38.62
C ARG A 123 54.75 -9.68 39.08
N GLN A 124 55.03 -10.93 39.41
CA GLN A 124 54.16 -11.75 40.25
C GLN A 124 54.16 -11.18 41.67
N ARG A 125 52.99 -11.14 42.34
CA ARG A 125 52.93 -11.15 43.80
C ARG A 125 51.91 -12.17 44.32
N ARG A 126 52.34 -12.82 45.39
CA ARG A 126 51.88 -14.09 45.95
C ARG A 126 50.42 -14.08 46.44
N VAL A 127 49.84 -15.27 46.38
CA VAL A 127 48.67 -15.71 47.16
C VAL A 127 49.07 -15.86 48.64
N SER A 128 48.16 -15.53 49.56
CA SER A 128 48.13 -16.08 50.92
C SER A 128 46.69 -16.47 51.26
N ARG A 129 46.50 -17.67 51.83
CA ARG A 129 45.20 -18.21 52.27
C ARG A 129 45.07 -18.05 53.79
N HIS A 130 43.87 -17.72 54.27
CA HIS A 130 43.42 -18.14 55.60
C HIS A 130 42.00 -18.74 55.50
N HIS A 131 41.68 -19.65 56.41
CA HIS A 131 40.39 -20.33 56.55
C HIS A 131 39.84 -20.05 57.95
N HIS A 132 38.53 -19.86 58.07
CA HIS A 132 37.70 -20.21 59.24
C HIS A 132 36.20 -20.19 58.82
N PRO A 133 35.25 -20.77 59.59
CA PRO A 133 34.20 -21.61 58.99
C PRO A 133 32.75 -21.10 59.07
N ALA A 134 31.93 -21.66 58.15
CA ALA A 134 30.49 -22.00 58.19
C ALA A 134 29.44 -21.04 58.82
N LEU A 135 28.36 -20.76 58.05
CA LEU A 135 26.96 -21.22 58.27
C LEU A 135 26.06 -20.75 57.07
N PRO A 136 24.78 -21.20 56.91
CA PRO A 136 24.25 -21.54 55.59
C PRO A 136 23.35 -20.49 54.92
N GLY A 137 23.24 -20.57 53.58
CA GLY A 137 22.07 -20.07 52.85
C GLY A 137 22.31 -19.56 51.43
N ARG A 138 21.94 -20.36 50.43
CA ARG A 138 21.23 -19.98 49.17
C ARG A 138 21.16 -21.15 48.18
N PRO A 139 20.07 -21.30 47.41
CA PRO A 139 20.01 -22.30 46.34
C PRO A 139 21.03 -22.00 45.24
N ARG A 140 21.56 -23.06 44.61
CA ARG A 140 22.58 -22.97 43.56
C ARG A 140 22.07 -22.13 42.37
N ARG A 141 22.88 -21.16 41.94
CA ARG A 141 22.84 -20.67 40.56
C ARG A 141 23.52 -21.71 39.69
N ASP A 142 22.75 -22.43 38.87
CA ASP A 142 23.33 -23.26 37.82
C ASP A 142 24.08 -22.37 36.83
N ARG A 143 25.39 -22.60 36.72
CA ARG A 143 26.25 -22.04 35.68
C ARG A 143 26.31 -23.04 34.52
N ALA A 144 25.41 -22.89 33.57
CA ALA A 144 25.49 -23.54 32.27
C ALA A 144 25.18 -22.51 31.17
N GLY A 145 26.00 -22.48 30.11
CA GLY A 145 25.82 -21.56 28.98
C GLY A 145 26.52 -20.20 29.15
N THR A 146 27.76 -20.09 28.67
CA THR A 146 28.39 -18.80 28.42
C THR A 146 27.66 -18.07 27.29
N HIS A 147 26.77 -17.13 27.63
CA HIS A 147 26.20 -16.20 26.63
C HIS A 147 27.33 -15.45 25.93
N ARG A 148 27.56 -15.78 24.65
CA ARG A 148 28.46 -15.05 23.76
C ARG A 148 28.00 -13.60 23.75
N ALA A 149 28.88 -12.66 24.14
CA ALA A 149 28.49 -11.26 24.35
C ALA A 149 27.77 -10.70 23.09
N ALA A 150 26.52 -10.32 23.26
CA ALA A 150 25.66 -9.88 22.17
C ALA A 150 26.29 -8.67 21.47
N ARG A 151 26.42 -8.74 20.14
CA ARG A 151 27.08 -7.67 19.38
C ARG A 151 26.10 -6.51 19.17
N ALA A 152 26.57 -5.27 19.31
CA ALA A 152 25.79 -4.13 18.86
C ALA A 152 25.58 -4.20 17.33
N PRO A 153 24.38 -3.91 16.79
CA PRO A 153 24.17 -3.85 15.34
C PRO A 153 25.10 -2.85 14.66
N GLY A 154 25.65 -3.24 13.50
CA GLY A 154 26.56 -2.41 12.70
C GLY A 154 25.94 -1.05 12.37
N ALA A 155 26.71 0.01 12.55
CA ALA A 155 26.23 1.39 12.48
C ALA A 155 26.60 2.04 11.13
N ALA A 156 25.63 2.19 10.23
CA ALA A 156 25.83 2.91 8.97
C ALA A 156 25.43 4.39 9.06
N ARG A 157 25.89 5.19 8.09
CA ARG A 157 25.53 6.62 7.95
C ARG A 157 24.26 6.77 7.11
N LEU A 158 23.49 7.84 7.33
CA LEU A 158 22.28 8.13 6.52
C LEU A 158 22.56 8.25 5.01
N GLY A 159 23.80 8.54 4.60
CA GLY A 159 24.22 8.57 3.20
C GLY A 159 23.99 7.26 2.43
N SER A 160 23.85 6.11 3.11
CA SER A 160 23.43 4.84 2.50
C SER A 160 22.06 4.93 1.80
N PHE A 161 21.21 5.89 2.16
CA PHE A 161 19.89 6.12 1.57
C PHE A 161 19.87 7.28 0.55
N ARG A 162 21.02 7.63 -0.05
CA ARG A 162 21.11 8.75 -1.00
C ARG A 162 20.22 8.55 -2.24
N ASP A 163 20.21 7.33 -2.78
CA ASP A 163 19.59 7.04 -4.08
C ASP A 163 18.12 6.63 -3.94
N SER A 164 17.83 5.65 -3.06
CA SER A 164 16.47 5.30 -2.64
C SER A 164 16.47 4.54 -1.29
N VAL A 165 15.28 4.41 -0.66
CA VAL A 165 15.12 3.62 0.56
C VAL A 165 15.43 2.13 0.29
N ALA A 166 14.95 1.59 -0.83
CA ALA A 166 15.19 0.21 -1.26
C ALA A 166 16.68 -0.11 -1.47
N ALA A 167 17.39 0.78 -2.19
CA ALA A 167 18.82 0.63 -2.42
C ALA A 167 19.62 0.67 -1.10
N GLY A 168 19.28 1.59 -0.20
CA GLY A 168 19.94 1.70 1.10
C GLY A 168 19.73 0.49 2.00
N MET A 169 18.50 -0.04 2.08
CA MET A 169 18.24 -1.29 2.82
C MET A 169 19.00 -2.49 2.24
N SER A 170 19.06 -2.58 0.90
CA SER A 170 19.80 -3.64 0.22
C SER A 170 21.31 -3.56 0.48
N HIS A 171 21.86 -2.34 0.53
CA HIS A 171 23.24 -2.10 0.95
C HIS A 171 23.47 -2.48 2.42
N LEU A 172 22.57 -2.08 3.33
CA LEU A 172 22.66 -2.48 4.75
C LEU A 172 22.69 -3.99 4.93
N HIS A 173 21.77 -4.71 4.27
CA HIS A 173 21.69 -6.17 4.34
C HIS A 173 23.00 -6.83 3.86
N ARG A 174 23.51 -6.43 2.68
CA ARG A 174 24.76 -6.98 2.13
C ARG A 174 26.01 -6.64 2.96
N THR A 175 26.03 -5.50 3.66
CA THR A 175 27.23 -5.03 4.39
C THR A 175 27.25 -5.47 5.86
N TYR A 176 26.09 -5.62 6.50
CA TYR A 176 25.99 -5.90 7.94
C TYR A 176 25.24 -7.20 8.29
N GLY A 177 24.69 -7.91 7.30
CA GLY A 177 23.92 -9.13 7.51
C GLY A 177 22.50 -8.88 8.00
N PRO A 178 21.88 -9.82 8.73
CA PRO A 178 20.44 -9.82 9.00
C PRO A 178 19.98 -8.76 10.01
N VAL A 179 20.90 -8.11 10.74
CA VAL A 179 20.61 -7.04 11.71
C VAL A 179 21.57 -5.87 11.51
N ALA A 180 21.05 -4.74 11.05
CA ALA A 180 21.81 -3.50 10.85
C ALA A 180 21.20 -2.34 11.65
N ALA A 181 21.92 -1.22 11.82
CA ALA A 181 21.34 -0.01 12.38
C ALA A 181 21.87 1.28 11.75
N VAL A 182 21.03 2.31 11.74
CA VAL A 182 21.36 3.64 11.22
C VAL A 182 20.90 4.70 12.21
N GLY A 183 21.74 5.71 12.42
CA GLY A 183 21.50 6.79 13.38
C GLY A 183 21.93 6.45 14.81
N ALA A 184 21.74 7.43 15.70
CA ALA A 184 22.22 7.40 17.08
C ALA A 184 21.14 7.90 18.05
N GLY A 185 21.25 7.48 19.32
CA GLY A 185 20.34 7.85 20.40
C GLY A 185 18.86 7.65 20.03
N PRO A 186 17.97 8.62 20.27
CA PRO A 186 16.54 8.47 19.98
C PRO A 186 16.22 8.40 18.48
N LEU A 187 17.15 8.75 17.58
CA LEU A 187 16.97 8.71 16.13
C LEU A 187 17.44 7.38 15.50
N ARG A 188 17.90 6.42 16.32
CA ARG A 188 18.39 5.12 15.85
C ARG A 188 17.25 4.25 15.34
N TRP A 189 17.41 3.74 14.12
CA TRP A 189 16.60 2.69 13.53
C TRP A 189 17.41 1.40 13.45
N THR A 190 16.82 0.29 13.89
CA THR A 190 17.35 -1.06 13.72
C THR A 190 16.62 -1.72 12.55
N PHE A 191 17.35 -2.12 11.53
CA PHE A 191 16.83 -2.80 10.35
C PHE A 191 17.01 -4.31 10.53
N LEU A 192 15.94 -5.06 10.32
CA LEU A 192 15.95 -6.52 10.38
C LEU A 192 15.56 -7.08 9.01
N PHE A 193 16.22 -8.16 8.62
CA PHE A 193 16.09 -8.81 7.32
C PHE A 193 15.86 -10.32 7.49
N GLY A 194 15.26 -10.95 6.47
CA GLY A 194 15.00 -12.40 6.47
C GLY A 194 13.62 -12.78 7.01
N ALA A 195 13.18 -14.00 6.66
CA ALA A 195 11.85 -14.51 6.99
C ALA A 195 11.62 -14.68 8.51
N GLU A 196 12.63 -15.15 9.26
CA GLU A 196 12.58 -15.30 10.72
C GLU A 196 12.29 -13.96 11.42
N ALA A 197 13.01 -12.90 11.04
CA ALA A 197 12.83 -11.55 11.58
C ALA A 197 11.42 -11.01 11.29
N ASN A 198 10.92 -11.25 10.08
CA ASN A 198 9.55 -10.85 9.71
C ASN A 198 8.53 -11.65 10.52
N GLU A 199 8.67 -12.96 10.67
CA GLU A 199 7.74 -13.80 11.41
C GLU A 199 7.63 -13.37 12.88
N LEU A 200 8.77 -13.19 13.55
CA LEU A 200 8.84 -12.71 14.93
C LEU A 200 8.10 -11.37 15.13
N VAL A 201 8.38 -10.40 14.26
CA VAL A 201 7.92 -9.01 14.41
C VAL A 201 6.51 -8.76 13.84
N LEU A 202 6.07 -9.58 12.88
CA LEU A 202 4.74 -9.50 12.26
C LEU A 202 3.72 -10.43 12.90
N GLY A 203 4.18 -11.53 13.51
CA GLY A 203 3.36 -12.53 14.19
C GLY A 203 2.82 -12.06 15.54
N SER A 204 3.55 -11.19 16.26
CA SER A 204 3.12 -10.61 17.54
C SER A 204 2.65 -9.16 17.41
N THR A 205 1.48 -8.85 18.00
CA THR A 205 1.00 -7.47 18.23
C THR A 205 1.14 -7.01 19.68
N GLU A 206 1.66 -7.87 20.57
CA GLU A 206 1.83 -7.54 21.99
C GLU A 206 3.23 -6.99 22.23
N ASN A 207 4.24 -7.59 21.61
CA ASN A 207 5.63 -7.17 21.71
C ASN A 207 6.01 -6.05 20.73
N PHE A 208 5.14 -5.73 19.77
CA PHE A 208 5.40 -4.77 18.69
C PHE A 208 4.21 -3.85 18.41
N GLU A 209 4.42 -2.56 18.64
CA GLU A 209 3.50 -1.48 18.25
C GLU A 209 3.76 -1.08 16.81
N PHE A 210 2.70 -0.77 16.05
CA PHE A 210 2.85 -0.19 14.72
C PHE A 210 3.31 1.27 14.83
N SER A 211 4.36 1.65 14.09
CA SER A 211 4.94 3.00 14.19
C SER A 211 5.03 3.65 12.82
N TYR A 212 4.20 4.67 12.57
CA TYR A 212 4.10 5.34 11.26
C TYR A 212 3.87 6.86 11.44
N GLY A 213 4.75 7.52 12.19
CA GLY A 213 4.62 8.95 12.55
C GLY A 213 4.47 9.91 11.35
N GLY A 214 4.96 9.54 10.16
CA GLY A 214 4.74 10.30 8.93
C GLY A 214 3.32 10.23 8.38
N LEU A 215 2.62 9.10 8.50
CA LEU A 215 1.23 9.00 8.06
C LEU A 215 0.29 9.73 9.04
N GLN A 216 0.57 9.67 10.35
CA GLN A 216 -0.09 10.53 11.35
C GLN A 216 0.02 12.02 10.98
N ALA A 217 1.17 12.47 10.46
CA ALA A 217 1.36 13.86 10.03
C ALA A 217 0.54 14.29 8.80
N ILE A 218 -0.05 13.34 8.05
CA ILE A 218 -0.81 13.58 6.82
C ILE A 218 -2.30 13.31 7.06
N ALA A 219 -2.59 12.09 7.52
CA ALA A 219 -3.93 11.56 7.69
C ALA A 219 -4.60 11.99 9.00
N GLY A 220 -3.83 12.48 9.97
CA GLY A 220 -4.34 12.84 11.30
C GLY A 220 -4.19 11.71 12.32
N ASP A 221 -4.60 12.01 13.55
CA ASP A 221 -4.28 11.20 14.73
C ASP A 221 -5.33 10.10 15.00
N THR A 222 -6.53 10.20 14.40
CA THR A 222 -7.59 9.19 14.49
C THR A 222 -7.70 8.29 13.24
N ALA A 223 -6.89 8.57 12.22
CA ALA A 223 -6.78 7.75 11.01
C ALA A 223 -6.43 6.30 11.34
N LEU A 224 -6.98 5.32 10.60
CA LEU A 224 -6.79 3.89 10.88
C LEU A 224 -5.31 3.51 11.08
N VAL A 225 -4.42 4.05 10.24
CA VAL A 225 -2.97 3.78 10.28
C VAL A 225 -2.25 4.36 11.51
N ALA A 226 -2.84 5.36 12.16
CA ALA A 226 -2.33 6.01 13.37
C ALA A 226 -2.66 5.24 14.66
N LEU A 227 -3.74 4.46 14.64
CA LEU A 227 -4.32 3.84 15.84
C LEU A 227 -3.45 2.70 16.43
N PRO A 228 -3.36 2.59 17.78
CA PRO A 228 -2.73 1.45 18.46
C PRO A 228 -3.46 0.12 18.21
N ASN A 229 -2.92 -0.98 18.73
CA ASN A 229 -3.30 -2.33 18.29
C ASN A 229 -4.76 -2.73 18.60
N ALA A 230 -5.39 -2.18 19.65
CA ALA A 230 -6.78 -2.48 19.99
C ALA A 230 -7.76 -1.63 19.16
N GLU A 231 -7.54 -0.33 19.12
CA GLU A 231 -8.34 0.68 18.44
C GLU A 231 -8.28 0.48 16.92
N ASN A 232 -7.11 0.12 16.37
CA ASN A 232 -6.97 -0.27 14.96
C ASN A 232 -7.83 -1.50 14.63
N ARG A 233 -7.94 -2.47 15.55
CA ARG A 233 -8.75 -3.69 15.36
C ARG A 233 -10.24 -3.37 15.41
N ALA A 234 -10.66 -2.53 16.35
CA ALA A 234 -12.04 -2.05 16.44
C ALA A 234 -12.43 -1.21 15.21
N MET A 235 -11.61 -0.23 14.82
CA MET A 235 -11.84 0.60 13.65
C MET A 235 -11.87 -0.22 12.34
N ARG A 236 -11.05 -1.28 12.19
CA ARG A 236 -11.17 -2.22 11.06
C ARG A 236 -12.54 -2.89 11.00
N HIS A 237 -13.16 -3.21 12.14
CA HIS A 237 -14.49 -3.78 12.14
C HIS A 237 -15.53 -2.76 11.65
N VAL A 238 -15.44 -1.51 12.10
CA VAL A 238 -16.31 -0.39 11.66
C VAL A 238 -16.16 -0.11 10.17
N LEU A 239 -14.93 -0.08 9.65
CA LEU A 239 -14.64 0.24 8.25
C LEU A 239 -14.80 -0.95 7.29
N ARG A 240 -14.96 -2.19 7.78
CA ARG A 240 -15.10 -3.39 6.93
C ARG A 240 -16.11 -3.24 5.78
N PRO A 241 -17.32 -2.68 5.99
CA PRO A 241 -18.29 -2.53 4.91
C PRO A 241 -17.82 -1.62 3.77
N LEU A 242 -16.87 -0.70 3.98
CA LEU A 242 -16.34 0.12 2.88
C LEU A 242 -15.55 -0.69 1.84
N PHE A 243 -15.18 -1.93 2.16
CA PHE A 243 -14.38 -2.84 1.33
C PHE A 243 -15.14 -4.14 1.00
N ASP A 244 -16.48 -4.11 1.03
CA ASP A 244 -17.30 -5.19 0.48
C ASP A 244 -17.18 -5.26 -1.05
N ARG A 245 -17.68 -6.36 -1.64
CA ARG A 245 -17.48 -6.65 -3.07
C ARG A 245 -18.13 -5.60 -3.97
N GLU A 246 -19.35 -5.18 -3.68
CA GLU A 246 -20.13 -4.25 -4.51
C GLU A 246 -19.47 -2.87 -4.56
N ARG A 247 -18.99 -2.38 -3.42
CA ARG A 247 -18.25 -1.11 -3.33
C ARG A 247 -16.88 -1.18 -3.97
N VAL A 248 -16.15 -2.29 -3.77
CA VAL A 248 -14.87 -2.53 -4.45
C VAL A 248 -15.05 -2.57 -5.96
N ASP A 249 -16.09 -3.23 -6.45
CA ASP A 249 -16.38 -3.30 -7.88
C ASP A 249 -16.73 -1.89 -8.42
N THR A 250 -17.49 -1.09 -7.66
CA THR A 250 -17.78 0.33 -7.97
C THR A 250 -16.52 1.21 -8.02
N TYR A 251 -15.60 1.09 -7.05
CA TYR A 251 -14.34 1.85 -7.06
C TYR A 251 -13.43 1.44 -8.22
N ALA A 252 -13.42 0.15 -8.56
CA ALA A 252 -12.60 -0.36 -9.65
C ALA A 252 -13.12 0.11 -11.01
N ASP A 253 -14.44 0.09 -11.25
CA ASP A 253 -15.01 0.64 -12.48
C ASP A 253 -14.76 2.15 -12.60
N ARG A 254 -14.83 2.93 -11.50
CA ARG A 254 -14.43 4.36 -11.49
C ARG A 254 -12.96 4.57 -11.91
N VAL A 255 -12.04 3.69 -11.52
CA VAL A 255 -10.65 3.75 -11.99
C VAL A 255 -10.54 3.36 -13.46
N LEU A 256 -11.25 2.32 -13.89
CA LEU A 256 -11.22 1.85 -15.28
C LEU A 256 -11.76 2.89 -16.27
N ASP A 257 -12.82 3.60 -15.92
CA ASP A 257 -13.37 4.66 -16.76
C ASP A 257 -12.37 5.83 -16.91
N ARG A 258 -11.73 6.26 -15.82
CA ARG A 258 -10.65 7.26 -15.88
C ARG A 258 -9.42 6.77 -16.65
N VAL A 259 -9.10 5.48 -16.60
CA VAL A 259 -8.00 4.90 -17.37
C VAL A 259 -8.34 4.89 -18.86
N ARG A 260 -9.54 4.45 -19.25
CA ARG A 260 -10.00 4.49 -20.66
C ARG A 260 -9.95 5.90 -21.23
N GLU A 261 -10.47 6.89 -20.50
CA GLU A 261 -10.43 8.30 -20.88
C GLU A 261 -9.00 8.77 -21.19
N ARG A 262 -8.00 8.36 -20.39
CA ARG A 262 -6.59 8.74 -20.60
C ARG A 262 -5.92 7.95 -21.72
N VAL A 263 -6.10 6.64 -21.76
CA VAL A 263 -5.44 5.76 -22.75
C VAL A 263 -5.98 6.02 -24.15
N ALA A 264 -7.28 6.28 -24.32
CA ALA A 264 -7.86 6.67 -25.61
C ALA A 264 -7.36 8.04 -26.11
N ALA A 265 -6.81 8.89 -25.22
CA ALA A 265 -6.21 10.18 -25.56
C ALA A 265 -4.69 10.09 -25.81
N TRP A 266 -4.09 8.90 -25.79
CA TRP A 266 -2.67 8.72 -26.08
C TRP A 266 -2.39 8.94 -27.58
N PRO A 267 -1.40 9.78 -27.95
CA PRO A 267 -1.14 10.14 -29.35
C PRO A 267 -0.60 8.94 -30.15
N PRO A 268 -1.29 8.49 -31.23
CA PRO A 268 -0.82 7.39 -32.06
C PRO A 268 0.55 7.64 -32.67
N GLY A 269 1.43 6.64 -32.63
CA GLY A 269 2.84 6.77 -33.04
C GLY A 269 3.71 7.64 -32.12
N GLY A 270 3.15 8.16 -31.02
CA GLY A 270 3.84 8.99 -30.05
C GLY A 270 4.55 8.18 -28.95
N THR A 271 5.09 8.91 -27.96
CA THR A 271 5.61 8.35 -26.71
C THR A 271 4.98 9.07 -25.53
N VAL A 272 4.51 8.30 -24.53
CA VAL A 272 3.88 8.82 -23.31
C VAL A 272 4.51 8.20 -22.07
N ASP A 273 4.51 8.91 -20.94
CA ASP A 273 4.85 8.32 -19.64
C ASP A 273 3.60 7.61 -19.08
N ALA A 274 3.50 6.30 -19.32
CA ALA A 274 2.35 5.52 -18.87
C ALA A 274 2.20 5.51 -17.35
N TYR A 275 3.31 5.63 -16.59
CA TYR A 275 3.23 5.71 -15.13
C TYR A 275 2.58 7.03 -14.69
N ALA A 276 2.96 8.16 -15.28
CA ALA A 276 2.33 9.45 -14.99
C ALA A 276 0.85 9.47 -15.38
N GLU A 277 0.51 8.93 -16.56
CA GLU A 277 -0.85 8.86 -17.09
C GLU A 277 -1.78 8.00 -16.22
N LEU A 278 -1.37 6.77 -15.88
CA LEU A 278 -2.16 5.89 -15.02
C LEU A 278 -2.25 6.42 -13.60
N ARG A 279 -1.17 7.01 -13.06
CA ARG A 279 -1.19 7.66 -11.75
C ARG A 279 -2.18 8.83 -11.70
N HIS A 280 -2.25 9.62 -12.78
CA HIS A 280 -3.21 10.71 -12.91
C HIS A 280 -4.65 10.17 -12.87
N ALA A 281 -4.97 9.15 -13.66
CA ALA A 281 -6.29 8.50 -13.67
C ALA A 281 -6.71 7.97 -12.28
N VAL A 282 -5.84 7.19 -11.63
CA VAL A 282 -6.09 6.61 -10.30
C VAL A 282 -6.32 7.71 -9.25
N ARG A 283 -5.54 8.80 -9.28
CA ARG A 283 -5.67 9.93 -8.34
C ARG A 283 -7.01 10.63 -8.48
N LEU A 284 -7.48 10.91 -9.71
CA LEU A 284 -8.80 11.50 -9.94
C LEU A 284 -9.93 10.56 -9.49
N ALA A 285 -9.88 9.30 -9.88
CA ALA A 285 -10.84 8.28 -9.45
C ALA A 285 -10.88 8.11 -7.92
N SER A 286 -9.74 8.28 -7.24
CA SER A 286 -9.67 8.24 -5.76
C SER A 286 -10.34 9.46 -5.11
N VAL A 287 -10.27 10.65 -5.72
CA VAL A 287 -11.01 11.83 -5.24
C VAL A 287 -12.52 11.65 -5.45
N ASP A 288 -12.93 11.23 -6.64
CA ASP A 288 -14.34 10.95 -6.97
C ASP A 288 -14.92 9.83 -6.08
N SER A 289 -14.10 8.83 -5.71
CA SER A 289 -14.51 7.70 -4.87
C SER A 289 -14.56 8.00 -3.38
N PHE A 290 -13.55 8.69 -2.82
CA PHE A 290 -13.43 8.83 -1.36
C PHE A 290 -13.88 10.18 -0.80
N ILE A 291 -13.91 11.23 -1.63
CA ILE A 291 -14.45 12.55 -1.26
C ILE A 291 -15.85 12.72 -1.88
N GLY A 292 -15.97 12.44 -3.18
CA GLY A 292 -17.27 12.29 -3.84
C GLY A 292 -17.29 12.85 -5.27
N PRO A 293 -18.33 12.51 -6.05
CA PRO A 293 -18.42 12.89 -7.45
C PRO A 293 -18.45 14.41 -7.66
N GLY A 294 -17.72 14.84 -8.68
CA GLY A 294 -17.65 16.24 -9.09
C GLY A 294 -16.86 17.15 -8.15
N VAL A 295 -16.16 16.62 -7.15
CA VAL A 295 -15.23 17.42 -6.32
C VAL A 295 -14.12 18.01 -7.20
N ILE A 296 -13.56 17.23 -8.12
CA ILE A 296 -12.58 17.71 -9.11
C ILE A 296 -13.16 18.83 -9.98
N ALA A 297 -14.41 18.71 -10.44
CA ALA A 297 -15.07 19.74 -11.23
C ALA A 297 -15.36 21.04 -10.45
N ARG A 298 -15.55 20.96 -9.13
CA ARG A 298 -15.80 22.13 -8.25
C ARG A 298 -14.51 22.83 -7.82
N GLU A 299 -13.48 22.07 -7.45
CA GLU A 299 -12.22 22.61 -6.93
C GLU A 299 -11.19 22.89 -8.04
N GLY A 300 -11.40 22.31 -9.23
CA GLY A 300 -10.53 22.41 -10.41
C GLY A 300 -9.11 21.89 -10.19
N ASP A 301 -8.21 22.29 -11.09
CA ASP A 301 -6.78 21.97 -11.08
C ASP A 301 -6.07 22.37 -9.77
N ALA A 302 -6.70 23.22 -8.96
CA ALA A 302 -6.16 23.70 -7.70
C ALA A 302 -6.07 22.60 -6.62
N LEU A 303 -7.03 21.67 -6.57
CA LEU A 303 -6.94 20.50 -5.69
C LEU A 303 -5.90 19.50 -6.23
N ASP A 304 -5.94 19.26 -7.54
CA ASP A 304 -5.05 18.32 -8.22
C ASP A 304 -3.57 18.68 -8.04
N ALA A 305 -3.20 19.93 -8.36
CA ALA A 305 -1.86 20.46 -8.14
C ALA A 305 -1.44 20.48 -6.66
N THR A 306 -2.40 20.46 -5.72
CA THR A 306 -2.10 20.31 -4.29
C THR A 306 -1.76 18.86 -3.93
N LEU A 307 -2.51 17.88 -4.44
CA LEU A 307 -2.18 16.46 -4.28
C LEU A 307 -0.83 16.13 -4.93
N GLU A 308 -0.53 16.72 -6.09
CA GLU A 308 0.76 16.54 -6.76
C GLU A 308 1.95 17.10 -5.96
N ARG A 309 1.76 18.27 -5.35
CA ARG A 309 2.76 18.87 -4.45
C ARG A 309 2.96 18.04 -3.18
N LEU A 310 1.90 17.45 -2.62
CA LEU A 310 2.00 16.51 -1.50
C LEU A 310 2.85 15.29 -1.89
N HIS A 311 2.51 14.60 -2.99
CA HIS A 311 3.27 13.47 -3.51
C HIS A 311 4.76 13.81 -3.72
N THR A 312 5.01 14.93 -4.40
CA THR A 312 6.38 15.41 -4.69
C THR A 312 7.17 15.64 -3.40
N VAL A 313 6.58 16.31 -2.40
CA VAL A 313 7.28 16.60 -1.13
C VAL A 313 7.61 15.33 -0.35
N LEU A 314 6.70 14.33 -0.34
CA LEU A 314 6.91 13.06 0.36
C LEU A 314 8.03 12.21 -0.26
N ASN A 315 8.21 12.31 -1.58
CA ASN A 315 9.14 11.49 -2.35
C ASN A 315 10.41 12.22 -2.82
N ARG A 316 10.64 13.49 -2.44
CA ARG A 316 11.77 14.31 -2.94
C ARG A 316 13.16 13.88 -2.44
N SER A 317 13.27 13.25 -1.27
CA SER A 317 14.55 12.78 -0.74
C SER A 317 14.35 11.77 0.38
N SER A 318 14.83 10.54 0.18
CA SER A 318 14.76 9.44 1.17
C SER A 318 15.37 9.83 2.53
N VAL A 319 16.53 10.51 2.53
CA VAL A 319 17.19 10.99 3.76
C VAL A 319 16.35 12.05 4.48
N LEU A 320 15.78 13.01 3.74
CA LEU A 320 14.96 14.06 4.33
C LEU A 320 13.63 13.50 4.89
N THR A 321 13.01 12.56 4.18
CA THR A 321 11.77 11.93 4.64
C THR A 321 12.02 11.04 5.87
N LEU A 322 13.16 10.32 5.94
CA LEU A 322 13.59 9.65 7.18
C LEU A 322 13.74 10.63 8.35
N LEU A 323 14.35 11.81 8.15
CA LEU A 323 14.45 12.83 9.20
C LEU A 323 13.07 13.36 9.64
N VAL A 324 12.18 13.64 8.69
CA VAL A 324 10.79 14.05 8.96
C VAL A 324 10.03 12.99 9.74
N TRP A 325 10.24 11.71 9.45
CA TRP A 325 9.60 10.58 10.16
C TRP A 325 9.99 10.52 11.63
N ASN A 326 11.22 10.91 11.95
CA ASN A 326 11.70 11.00 13.33
C ASN A 326 11.22 12.26 14.07
N ALA A 327 10.71 13.28 13.36
CA ALA A 327 10.21 14.53 13.92
C ALA A 327 8.87 14.97 13.27
N PRO A 328 7.74 14.26 13.52
CA PRO A 328 6.47 14.51 12.82
C PRO A 328 5.96 15.95 12.89
N ARG A 329 6.23 16.67 14.00
CA ARG A 329 5.87 18.09 14.17
C ARG A 329 6.53 19.00 13.12
N LEU A 330 7.79 18.72 12.75
CA LEU A 330 8.52 19.44 11.70
C LEU A 330 8.03 19.06 10.30
N GLY A 331 7.61 17.81 10.11
CA GLY A 331 6.91 17.37 8.90
C GLY A 331 5.60 18.13 8.67
N ARG A 332 4.74 18.18 9.69
CA ARG A 332 3.47 18.92 9.64
C ARG A 332 3.68 20.37 9.21
N LEU A 333 4.70 21.08 9.76
CA LEU A 333 5.01 22.46 9.38
C LEU A 333 5.15 22.68 7.86
N ARG A 334 5.89 21.79 7.17
CA ARG A 334 6.11 21.89 5.71
C ARG A 334 4.88 21.48 4.88
N LEU A 335 4.01 20.66 5.45
CA LEU A 335 2.79 20.16 4.80
C LEU A 335 1.53 20.99 5.14
N ARG A 336 1.61 21.95 6.08
CA ARG A 336 0.48 22.76 6.58
C ARG A 336 -0.40 23.35 5.47
N GLY A 337 0.19 24.05 4.50
CA GLY A 337 -0.56 24.70 3.41
C GLY A 337 -1.32 23.69 2.54
N PRO A 338 -0.62 22.71 1.91
CA PRO A 338 -1.27 21.68 1.12
C PRO A 338 -2.31 20.86 1.87
N LEU A 339 -2.03 20.41 3.10
CA LEU A 339 -2.99 19.66 3.93
C LEU A 339 -4.20 20.50 4.34
N GLY A 340 -4.02 21.81 4.58
CA GLY A 340 -5.11 22.73 4.91
C GLY A 340 -6.11 22.95 3.77
N ARG A 341 -5.70 22.78 2.49
CA ARG A 341 -6.66 22.74 1.37
C ARG A 341 -7.44 21.41 1.38
N VAL A 342 -6.76 20.28 1.50
CA VAL A 342 -7.43 18.96 1.52
C VAL A 342 -8.43 18.86 2.68
N ASP A 343 -8.04 19.32 3.87
CA ASP A 343 -8.92 19.39 5.04
C ASP A 343 -10.19 20.21 4.78
N ARG A 344 -10.04 21.41 4.21
CA ARG A 344 -11.17 22.29 3.85
C ARG A 344 -12.15 21.61 2.89
N VAL A 345 -11.64 20.96 1.85
CA VAL A 345 -12.47 20.25 0.86
C VAL A 345 -13.25 19.11 1.52
N VAL A 346 -12.58 18.28 2.33
CA VAL A 346 -13.22 17.15 3.03
C VAL A 346 -14.27 17.65 4.05
N ARG A 347 -13.96 18.70 4.83
CA ARG A 347 -14.92 19.28 5.79
C ARG A 347 -16.12 19.94 5.11
N ALA A 348 -15.92 20.63 3.98
CA ALA A 348 -17.02 21.16 3.18
C ALA A 348 -17.94 20.05 2.66
N GLU A 349 -17.37 18.89 2.31
CA GLU A 349 -18.09 17.74 1.78
C GLU A 349 -18.85 16.95 2.88
N ILE A 350 -18.29 16.88 4.10
CA ILE A 350 -19.01 16.45 5.32
C ILE A 350 -20.22 17.37 5.57
N ALA A 351 -20.02 18.70 5.53
CA ALA A 351 -21.07 19.68 5.75
C ALA A 351 -22.15 19.68 4.64
N ARG A 352 -21.81 19.29 3.40
CA ARG A 352 -22.79 19.06 2.32
C ARG A 352 -23.73 17.90 2.64
N ARG A 353 -23.19 16.75 3.08
CA ARG A 353 -23.98 15.57 3.46
C ARG A 353 -24.85 15.79 4.68
N ARG A 354 -24.32 16.41 5.74
CA ARG A 354 -25.11 16.73 6.95
C ARG A 354 -26.32 17.63 6.65
N ALA A 355 -26.23 18.48 5.63
CA ALA A 355 -27.32 19.36 5.21
C ALA A 355 -28.26 18.75 4.16
N GLY A 356 -28.12 17.47 3.81
CA GLY A 356 -28.92 16.83 2.74
C GLY A 356 -28.66 17.38 1.33
N ARG A 357 -27.57 18.14 1.12
CA ARG A 357 -27.26 18.82 -0.15
C ARG A 357 -26.42 17.97 -1.10
N THR A 358 -26.71 16.68 -1.17
CA THR A 358 -26.07 15.72 -2.08
C THR A 358 -27.04 15.22 -3.13
N ALA A 359 -26.51 14.82 -4.29
CA ALA A 359 -27.26 14.07 -5.28
C ALA A 359 -27.62 12.66 -4.77
N THR A 360 -28.19 11.84 -5.66
CA THR A 360 -28.61 10.44 -5.47
C THR A 360 -27.67 9.65 -4.54
N PRO A 361 -28.19 8.86 -3.58
CA PRO A 361 -27.34 8.07 -2.68
C PRO A 361 -26.37 7.17 -3.42
N ASP A 362 -25.06 7.40 -3.23
CA ASP A 362 -23.99 6.54 -3.72
C ASP A 362 -23.71 5.44 -2.68
N PRO A 363 -23.95 4.14 -2.98
CA PRO A 363 -23.65 3.05 -2.06
C PRO A 363 -22.18 3.04 -1.64
N ALA A 364 -21.27 3.47 -2.53
CA ALA A 364 -19.83 3.48 -2.33
C ALA A 364 -19.28 4.77 -1.70
N ASP A 365 -20.13 5.69 -1.22
CA ASP A 365 -19.68 6.93 -0.57
C ASP A 365 -19.19 6.70 0.88
N PRO A 366 -17.89 6.89 1.19
CA PRO A 366 -17.39 6.67 2.55
C PRO A 366 -17.81 7.75 3.53
N ILE A 367 -17.96 9.00 3.09
CA ILE A 367 -18.36 10.10 3.98
C ILE A 367 -19.81 9.86 4.42
N GLY A 368 -20.70 9.56 3.48
CA GLY A 368 -22.10 9.24 3.76
C GLY A 368 -22.25 7.98 4.62
N PHE A 369 -21.43 6.94 4.40
CA PHE A 369 -21.38 5.77 5.29
C PHE A 369 -20.96 6.11 6.71
N LEU A 370 -19.88 6.89 6.89
CA LEU A 370 -19.34 7.24 8.20
C LEU A 370 -20.22 8.23 8.99
N LEU A 371 -21.08 8.97 8.31
CA LEU A 371 -22.07 9.88 8.92
C LEU A 371 -23.38 9.21 9.35
N ARG A 372 -23.60 7.92 9.03
CA ARG A 372 -24.79 7.17 9.50
C ARG A 372 -24.78 7.08 11.02
N PRO A 373 -25.89 7.34 11.75
CA PRO A 373 -25.88 7.40 13.22
C PRO A 373 -25.29 6.16 13.92
N GLU A 374 -25.53 4.98 13.37
CA GLU A 374 -25.10 3.68 13.92
C GLU A 374 -23.60 3.42 13.73
N VAL A 375 -22.97 4.16 12.80
CA VAL A 375 -21.53 4.12 12.49
C VAL A 375 -20.82 5.28 13.17
N HIS A 376 -21.36 6.50 13.05
CA HIS A 376 -20.80 7.75 13.56
C HIS A 376 -20.61 7.72 15.08
N SER A 377 -21.59 7.18 15.81
CA SER A 377 -21.54 6.97 17.26
C SER A 377 -20.41 6.03 17.74
N ARG A 378 -19.76 5.29 16.83
CA ARG A 378 -18.63 4.40 17.12
C ARG A 378 -17.27 5.01 16.77
N LEU A 379 -17.23 6.25 16.28
CA LEU A 379 -16.01 6.94 15.86
C LEU A 379 -15.37 7.68 17.05
N PRO A 380 -14.07 7.47 17.37
CA PRO A 380 -13.43 8.06 18.55
C PRO A 380 -13.49 9.59 18.64
N ALA A 381 -13.55 10.31 17.52
CA ALA A 381 -13.64 11.78 17.48
C ALA A 381 -14.66 12.29 16.43
N GLY A 382 -15.74 11.52 16.17
CA GLY A 382 -16.82 11.94 15.27
C GLY A 382 -16.33 12.43 13.90
N ASP A 383 -16.65 13.68 13.54
CA ASP A 383 -16.33 14.28 12.23
C ASP A 383 -14.83 14.42 11.96
N ASP A 384 -13.98 14.55 12.99
CA ASP A 384 -12.53 14.53 12.80
C ASP A 384 -12.05 13.13 12.40
N THR A 385 -12.67 12.08 12.95
CA THR A 385 -12.42 10.69 12.48
C THR A 385 -12.97 10.44 11.08
N VAL A 386 -14.10 11.04 10.70
CA VAL A 386 -14.59 10.99 9.30
C VAL A 386 -13.54 11.60 8.37
N ARG A 387 -13.07 12.82 8.69
CA ARG A 387 -12.03 13.54 7.94
C ARG A 387 -10.73 12.74 7.85
N ASP A 388 -10.24 12.23 8.98
CA ASP A 388 -8.97 11.50 9.05
C ASP A 388 -9.02 10.18 8.28
N THR A 389 -10.15 9.48 8.34
CA THR A 389 -10.39 8.25 7.58
C THR A 389 -10.37 8.55 6.08
N VAL A 390 -11.09 9.58 5.63
CA VAL A 390 -11.16 9.97 4.20
C VAL A 390 -9.81 10.39 3.66
N VAL A 391 -9.05 11.22 4.40
CA VAL A 391 -7.69 11.61 3.99
C VAL A 391 -6.75 10.40 4.00
N SER A 392 -6.90 9.48 4.96
CA SER A 392 -6.14 8.22 4.97
C SER A 392 -6.47 7.33 3.76
N LEU A 393 -7.75 7.20 3.39
CA LEU A 393 -8.19 6.43 2.22
C LEU A 393 -7.63 7.03 0.94
N LEU A 394 -7.72 8.35 0.77
CA LEU A 394 -7.18 9.06 -0.39
C LEU A 394 -5.67 8.81 -0.53
N VAL A 395 -4.86 9.07 0.49
CA VAL A 395 -3.40 8.93 0.38
C VAL A 395 -2.96 7.47 0.25
N ALA A 396 -3.63 6.53 0.93
CA ALA A 396 -3.28 5.12 0.87
C ALA A 396 -3.75 4.39 -0.41
N SER A 397 -4.67 4.99 -1.19
CA SER A 397 -5.17 4.39 -2.43
C SER A 397 -4.33 4.76 -3.65
N TYR A 398 -4.11 6.04 -3.93
CA TYR A 398 -3.54 6.41 -5.24
C TYR A 398 -2.05 6.05 -5.38
N ASP A 399 -1.19 6.42 -4.43
CA ASP A 399 0.26 6.23 -4.58
C ASP A 399 0.68 4.75 -4.63
N PRO A 400 0.22 3.88 -3.71
CA PRO A 400 0.54 2.45 -3.76
C PRO A 400 -0.04 1.72 -4.98
N THR A 401 -1.26 2.08 -5.41
CA THR A 401 -1.88 1.48 -6.61
C THR A 401 -1.16 1.93 -7.87
N SER A 402 -0.77 3.21 -7.97
CA SER A 402 0.01 3.73 -9.11
C SER A 402 1.39 3.07 -9.19
N SER A 403 2.04 2.86 -8.06
CA SER A 403 3.27 2.08 -7.94
C SER A 403 3.09 0.65 -8.46
N ALA A 404 2.07 -0.07 -7.99
CA ALA A 404 1.76 -1.41 -8.45
C ALA A 404 1.50 -1.46 -9.96
N LEU A 405 0.75 -0.50 -10.50
CA LEU A 405 0.47 -0.39 -11.94
C LEU A 405 1.75 -0.15 -12.76
N GLY A 406 2.58 0.82 -12.37
CA GLY A 406 3.83 1.13 -13.07
C GLY A 406 4.78 -0.06 -13.13
N TRP A 407 4.96 -0.76 -12.01
CA TRP A 407 5.85 -1.92 -11.97
C TRP A 407 5.27 -3.17 -12.61
N SER A 408 3.95 -3.38 -12.54
CA SER A 408 3.30 -4.50 -13.24
C SER A 408 3.31 -4.28 -14.74
N LEU A 409 3.06 -3.05 -15.22
CA LEU A 409 3.15 -2.71 -16.63
C LEU A 409 4.59 -2.78 -17.14
N HIS A 410 5.58 -2.34 -16.36
CA HIS A 410 6.99 -2.54 -16.71
C HIS A 410 7.35 -4.03 -16.82
N GLY A 411 7.00 -4.84 -15.81
CA GLY A 411 7.25 -6.29 -15.83
C GLY A 411 6.58 -6.98 -17.01
N LEU A 412 5.32 -6.63 -17.30
CA LEU A 412 4.55 -7.10 -18.45
C LEU A 412 5.20 -6.74 -19.79
N LEU A 413 5.62 -5.48 -19.99
CA LEU A 413 6.16 -5.02 -21.28
C LEU A 413 7.64 -5.33 -21.49
N ALA A 414 8.39 -5.65 -20.43
CA ALA A 414 9.80 -6.05 -20.52
C ALA A 414 10.01 -7.54 -20.86
N HIS A 415 8.95 -8.35 -20.82
CA HIS A 415 8.99 -9.81 -20.97
C HIS A 415 7.99 -10.25 -22.06
N PRO A 416 8.41 -10.39 -23.33
CA PRO A 416 7.51 -10.67 -24.45
C PRO A 416 6.65 -11.93 -24.29
N GLU A 417 7.18 -12.96 -23.65
CA GLU A 417 6.49 -14.21 -23.32
C GLU A 417 5.35 -14.00 -22.31
N VAL A 418 5.57 -13.15 -21.30
CA VAL A 418 4.56 -12.75 -20.32
C VAL A 418 3.49 -11.88 -20.96
N LEU A 419 3.89 -10.94 -21.83
CA LEU A 419 2.96 -10.12 -22.61
C LEU A 419 2.07 -10.98 -23.52
N ALA A 420 2.64 -11.99 -24.18
CA ALA A 420 1.90 -12.88 -25.06
C ALA A 420 0.88 -13.73 -24.29
N GLU A 421 1.23 -14.27 -23.11
CA GLU A 421 0.27 -15.04 -22.30
C GLU A 421 -0.83 -14.15 -21.69
N ALA A 422 -0.47 -12.95 -21.19
CA ALA A 422 -1.45 -12.00 -20.68
C ALA A 422 -2.48 -11.59 -21.77
N ARG A 423 -2.04 -11.42 -23.02
CA ARG A 423 -2.94 -11.16 -24.16
C ARG A 423 -3.84 -12.35 -24.47
N ARG A 424 -3.30 -13.59 -24.43
CA ARG A 424 -4.11 -14.81 -24.59
C ARG A 424 -5.16 -14.94 -23.49
N GLU A 425 -4.84 -14.59 -22.25
CA GLU A 425 -5.83 -14.52 -21.17
C GLU A 425 -6.89 -13.46 -21.43
N VAL A 426 -6.51 -12.22 -21.73
CA VAL A 426 -7.47 -11.13 -21.99
C VAL A 426 -8.43 -11.48 -23.13
N ALA A 427 -7.91 -11.97 -24.26
CA ALA A 427 -8.74 -12.40 -25.39
C ALA A 427 -9.66 -13.58 -25.04
N ARG A 428 -9.20 -14.54 -24.24
CA ARG A 428 -9.99 -15.74 -23.85
C ARG A 428 -11.09 -15.42 -22.84
N GLU A 429 -10.80 -14.60 -21.83
CA GLU A 429 -11.73 -14.35 -20.71
C GLU A 429 -12.72 -13.21 -20.96
N LEU A 430 -12.38 -12.27 -21.87
CA LEU A 430 -13.15 -11.06 -22.16
C LEU A 430 -13.57 -10.91 -23.63
N GLY A 431 -12.82 -11.48 -24.57
CA GLY A 431 -12.96 -11.15 -26.00
C GLY A 431 -12.84 -9.64 -26.23
N ASP A 432 -13.78 -9.09 -26.99
CA ASP A 432 -13.88 -7.65 -27.27
C ASP A 432 -14.64 -6.85 -26.19
N GLU A 433 -15.17 -7.49 -25.14
CA GLU A 433 -15.90 -6.77 -24.09
C GLU A 433 -14.96 -5.90 -23.23
N PRO A 434 -15.26 -4.60 -23.01
CA PRO A 434 -14.42 -3.75 -22.17
C PRO A 434 -14.35 -4.26 -20.73
N VAL A 435 -13.14 -4.52 -20.23
CA VAL A 435 -12.91 -5.09 -18.88
C VAL A 435 -13.65 -4.33 -17.76
N ARG A 436 -14.39 -5.04 -16.91
CA ARG A 436 -15.07 -4.46 -15.73
C ARG A 436 -14.55 -5.13 -14.47
N ALA A 437 -14.78 -4.51 -13.31
CA ALA A 437 -14.42 -5.10 -12.03
C ALA A 437 -15.02 -6.50 -11.81
N SER A 438 -16.22 -6.74 -12.35
CA SER A 438 -16.91 -8.02 -12.34
C SER A 438 -16.21 -9.12 -13.16
N THR A 439 -15.60 -8.76 -14.30
CA THR A 439 -14.89 -9.70 -15.19
C THR A 439 -13.40 -9.81 -14.86
N ALA A 440 -12.78 -8.77 -14.33
CA ALA A 440 -11.36 -8.73 -13.95
C ALA A 440 -10.94 -9.85 -12.98
N ARG A 441 -11.88 -10.36 -12.16
CA ARG A 441 -11.65 -11.50 -11.25
C ARG A 441 -11.38 -12.84 -11.97
N ARG A 442 -11.59 -12.90 -13.30
CA ARG A 442 -11.24 -14.05 -14.15
C ARG A 442 -9.78 -14.03 -14.62
N LEU A 443 -9.14 -12.85 -14.60
CA LEU A 443 -7.79 -12.59 -15.12
C LEU A 443 -6.71 -13.07 -14.12
N LYS A 444 -6.57 -14.39 -14.01
CA LYS A 444 -5.68 -15.04 -13.03
C LYS A 444 -4.22 -14.80 -13.36
N TYR A 445 -3.82 -14.93 -14.61
CA TYR A 445 -2.46 -14.73 -15.05
C TYR A 445 -2.01 -13.27 -14.90
N LEU A 446 -2.86 -12.29 -15.24
CA LEU A 446 -2.59 -10.89 -14.88
C LEU A 446 -2.53 -10.68 -13.36
N GLY A 447 -3.30 -11.43 -12.57
CA GLY A 447 -3.13 -11.52 -11.12
C GLY A 447 -1.74 -12.04 -10.70
N HIS A 448 -1.19 -13.04 -11.39
CA HIS A 448 0.15 -13.57 -11.17
C HIS A 448 1.24 -12.57 -11.58
N VAL A 449 1.08 -11.88 -12.71
CA VAL A 449 1.96 -10.77 -13.15
C VAL A 449 2.01 -9.66 -12.09
N VAL A 450 0.85 -9.30 -11.51
CA VAL A 450 0.79 -8.33 -10.41
C VAL A 450 1.46 -8.87 -9.15
N ALA A 451 1.26 -10.14 -8.79
CA ALA A 451 1.92 -10.73 -7.62
C ALA A 451 3.46 -10.72 -7.77
N GLU A 452 3.99 -11.08 -8.94
CA GLU A 452 5.43 -11.05 -9.22
C GLU A 452 5.98 -9.63 -9.25
N ALA A 453 5.24 -8.68 -9.83
CA ALA A 453 5.58 -7.27 -9.79
C ALA A 453 5.57 -6.68 -8.38
N LEU A 454 4.70 -7.15 -7.47
CA LEU A 454 4.69 -6.74 -6.06
C LEU A 454 5.76 -7.46 -5.22
N ARG A 455 6.19 -8.66 -5.62
CA ARG A 455 7.35 -9.36 -5.04
C ARG A 455 8.63 -8.58 -5.35
N ILE A 456 8.88 -8.30 -6.62
CA ILE A 456 10.08 -7.58 -7.05
C ILE A 456 9.95 -6.09 -6.67
N HIS A 457 8.85 -5.41 -6.97
CA HIS A 457 8.71 -3.97 -6.70
C HIS A 457 7.56 -3.67 -5.72
N PRO A 458 7.69 -4.05 -4.43
CA PRO A 458 6.65 -3.78 -3.44
C PRO A 458 6.46 -2.26 -3.26
N PRO A 459 5.22 -1.75 -3.37
CA PRO A 459 4.95 -0.33 -3.17
C PRO A 459 5.44 0.16 -1.80
N VAL A 460 5.20 -0.62 -0.74
CA VAL A 460 5.68 -0.31 0.60
C VAL A 460 7.00 -1.04 0.84
N VAL A 461 8.13 -0.42 0.52
CA VAL A 461 9.46 -1.06 0.64
C VAL A 461 9.80 -1.53 2.05
N ALA A 462 9.23 -0.91 3.09
CA ALA A 462 9.58 -1.17 4.48
C ALA A 462 8.41 -0.96 5.46
N SER A 463 8.40 -1.69 6.58
CA SER A 463 7.36 -1.61 7.61
C SER A 463 7.97 -1.41 9.00
N ALA A 464 7.61 -0.33 9.68
CA ALA A 464 8.17 0.00 10.99
C ALA A 464 7.34 -0.47 12.18
N ARG A 465 8.05 -0.84 13.26
CA ARG A 465 7.49 -1.12 14.58
C ARG A 465 8.25 -0.37 15.67
N ARG A 466 7.59 -0.19 16.81
CA ARG A 466 8.25 0.10 18.08
C ARG A 466 8.23 -1.18 18.92
N CYS A 467 9.39 -1.58 19.40
CA CYS A 467 9.56 -2.73 20.27
C CYS A 467 9.05 -2.40 21.68
N VAL A 468 8.18 -3.24 22.25
CA VAL A 468 7.65 -3.08 23.61
C VAL A 468 8.54 -3.77 24.64
N ALA A 469 9.00 -4.99 24.35
CA ALA A 469 9.83 -5.81 25.23
C ALA A 469 11.12 -6.24 24.53
N ALA A 470 12.25 -6.17 25.24
CA ALA A 470 13.58 -6.47 24.68
C ALA A 470 13.72 -7.97 24.32
N PHE A 471 14.28 -8.24 23.14
CA PHE A 471 14.44 -9.59 22.58
C PHE A 471 15.83 -9.78 21.96
N ASP A 472 16.17 -11.02 21.64
CA ASP A 472 17.40 -11.39 20.92
C ASP A 472 17.06 -11.94 19.54
N LEU A 473 17.85 -11.59 18.53
CA LEU A 473 17.73 -12.09 17.17
C LEU A 473 19.13 -12.18 16.53
N HIS A 474 19.48 -13.34 15.96
CA HIS A 474 20.81 -13.63 15.38
C HIS A 474 22.02 -13.22 16.27
N GLY A 475 21.89 -13.33 17.61
CA GLY A 475 22.94 -12.94 18.56
C GLY A 475 23.04 -11.43 18.84
N HIS A 476 22.06 -10.64 18.42
CA HIS A 476 21.91 -9.22 18.73
C HIS A 476 20.78 -9.00 19.74
N ARG A 477 21.09 -8.39 20.89
CA ARG A 477 20.09 -7.94 21.87
C ARG A 477 19.48 -6.61 21.40
N ILE A 478 18.17 -6.59 21.19
CA ILE A 478 17.41 -5.42 20.75
C ILE A 478 16.63 -4.88 21.95
N PRO A 479 16.95 -3.68 22.49
CA PRO A 479 16.29 -3.13 23.67
C PRO A 479 14.81 -2.79 23.45
N ALA A 480 14.04 -2.79 24.55
CA ALA A 480 12.70 -2.23 24.59
C ALA A 480 12.72 -0.75 24.17
N GLY A 481 11.65 -0.28 23.52
CA GLY A 481 11.56 1.05 22.93
C GLY A 481 12.29 1.23 21.60
N SER A 482 13.08 0.25 21.13
CA SER A 482 13.78 0.32 19.84
C SER A 482 12.82 0.53 18.67
N ARG A 483 13.22 1.38 17.72
CA ARG A 483 12.55 1.55 16.43
C ARG A 483 13.07 0.49 15.47
N ILE A 484 12.17 -0.39 15.01
CA ILE A 484 12.47 -1.50 14.12
C ILE A 484 11.95 -1.19 12.73
N MET A 485 12.74 -1.48 11.70
CA MET A 485 12.32 -1.47 10.31
C MET A 485 12.49 -2.87 9.72
N LEU A 486 11.40 -3.44 9.21
CA LEU A 486 11.41 -4.62 8.36
C LEU A 486 11.47 -4.20 6.91
N SER A 487 12.26 -4.89 6.08
CA SER A 487 12.40 -4.59 4.65
C SER A 487 11.62 -5.60 3.81
N GLN A 488 10.50 -5.19 3.21
CA GLN A 488 9.78 -6.00 2.23
C GLN A 488 10.65 -6.22 0.99
N PHE A 489 11.26 -5.14 0.48
CA PHE A 489 12.04 -5.14 -0.75
C PHE A 489 13.16 -6.20 -0.80
N THR A 490 13.86 -6.42 0.32
CA THR A 490 14.90 -7.45 0.42
C THR A 490 14.33 -8.82 0.75
N SER A 491 13.28 -8.90 1.58
CA SER A 491 12.68 -10.20 1.98
C SER A 491 12.04 -10.91 0.79
N HIS A 492 11.33 -10.15 -0.06
CA HIS A 492 10.69 -10.66 -1.27
C HIS A 492 11.71 -11.07 -2.38
N ARG A 493 13.01 -10.81 -2.14
CA ARG A 493 14.14 -11.22 -2.99
C ARG A 493 15.16 -12.09 -2.25
N SER A 494 14.89 -12.57 -1.04
CA SER A 494 15.88 -13.38 -0.34
C SER A 494 16.08 -14.70 -1.09
N PRO A 495 17.32 -15.07 -1.51
CA PRO A 495 17.58 -16.37 -2.11
C PRO A 495 17.34 -17.53 -1.12
N GLU A 496 17.22 -17.23 0.18
CA GLU A 496 16.80 -18.18 1.23
C GLU A 496 15.32 -18.60 1.10
N SER A 497 14.52 -17.84 0.36
CA SER A 497 13.07 -18.08 0.20
C SER A 497 12.63 -18.13 -1.26
N TRP A 498 13.43 -17.64 -2.20
CA TRP A 498 13.05 -17.49 -3.60
C TRP A 498 14.17 -18.00 -4.52
N THR A 499 13.88 -19.03 -5.31
CA THR A 499 14.74 -19.47 -6.41
C THR A 499 14.81 -18.38 -7.49
N ASP A 500 16.01 -18.06 -7.98
CA ASP A 500 16.26 -17.00 -8.98
C ASP A 500 15.56 -15.67 -8.65
N PRO A 501 15.85 -15.05 -7.49
CA PRO A 501 15.00 -14.01 -6.90
C PRO A 501 14.87 -12.73 -7.71
N GLU A 502 15.80 -12.43 -8.63
CA GLU A 502 15.73 -11.26 -9.50
C GLU A 502 15.03 -11.53 -10.85
N HIS A 503 14.76 -12.80 -11.19
CA HIS A 503 14.02 -13.16 -12.40
C HIS A 503 12.50 -12.98 -12.20
N PHE A 504 11.87 -12.27 -13.14
CA PHE A 504 10.43 -12.01 -13.17
C PHE A 504 9.70 -13.20 -13.78
N ASP A 505 9.10 -14.05 -12.94
CA ASP A 505 8.36 -15.24 -13.36
C ASP A 505 6.95 -15.27 -12.74
N PRO A 506 5.89 -14.97 -13.52
CA PRO A 506 4.50 -15.14 -13.09
C PRO A 506 4.11 -16.60 -12.80
N GLY A 507 4.77 -17.58 -13.42
CA GLY A 507 4.51 -19.01 -13.22
C GLY A 507 4.81 -19.49 -11.78
N ARG A 508 5.63 -18.75 -11.02
CA ARG A 508 5.82 -18.98 -9.58
C ARG A 508 4.49 -19.04 -8.81
N TRP A 509 3.49 -18.28 -9.25
CA TRP A 509 2.21 -18.08 -8.56
C TRP A 509 1.14 -19.11 -8.92
N ASP A 510 1.43 -20.02 -9.85
CA ASP A 510 0.56 -21.16 -10.13
C ASP A 510 0.36 -22.03 -8.88
N ARG A 511 -0.74 -22.81 -8.86
CA ARG A 511 -1.16 -23.62 -7.70
C ARG A 511 -0.07 -24.58 -7.19
N THR A 512 0.84 -24.99 -8.06
CA THR A 512 1.99 -25.88 -7.78
C THR A 512 3.33 -25.20 -8.08
N GLY A 513 3.33 -23.88 -8.29
CA GLY A 513 4.53 -23.09 -8.57
C GLY A 513 5.36 -22.81 -7.32
N ALA A 514 6.56 -22.26 -7.53
CA ALA A 514 7.55 -22.03 -6.47
C ALA A 514 7.02 -21.21 -5.28
N ALA A 515 6.09 -20.27 -5.50
CA ALA A 515 5.52 -19.44 -4.44
C ALA A 515 4.73 -20.26 -3.40
N ALA A 516 4.23 -21.45 -3.74
CA ALA A 516 3.46 -22.29 -2.81
C ALA A 516 4.29 -22.82 -1.63
N ALA A 517 5.62 -22.91 -1.78
CA ALA A 517 6.54 -23.32 -0.70
C ALA A 517 7.11 -22.13 0.11
N VAL A 518 6.85 -20.90 -0.32
CA VAL A 518 7.39 -19.69 0.32
C VAL A 518 6.63 -19.43 1.64
N PRO A 519 7.32 -19.15 2.77
CA PRO A 519 6.63 -18.84 4.01
C PRO A 519 5.92 -17.47 3.92
N PRO A 520 4.74 -17.28 4.54
CA PRO A 520 4.04 -15.98 4.54
C PRO A 520 4.84 -14.81 5.12
N SER A 521 5.89 -15.08 5.90
CA SER A 521 6.86 -14.10 6.40
C SER A 521 7.90 -13.65 5.37
N ALA A 522 8.05 -14.36 4.24
CA ALA A 522 8.89 -13.96 3.11
C ALA A 522 8.09 -13.26 1.98
N TYR A 523 6.75 -13.31 2.00
CA TYR A 523 5.90 -12.59 1.05
C TYR A 523 4.70 -11.90 1.71
N PHE A 524 4.80 -10.58 1.89
CA PHE A 524 3.79 -9.79 2.61
C PHE A 524 3.60 -8.38 2.02
N PRO A 525 3.33 -8.24 0.70
CA PRO A 525 3.21 -6.92 0.03
C PRO A 525 2.08 -6.06 0.59
N TYR A 526 1.03 -6.70 1.14
CA TYR A 526 -0.08 -6.02 1.82
C TYR A 526 0.08 -5.95 3.34
N GLY A 527 1.28 -6.20 3.86
CA GLY A 527 1.58 -6.24 5.29
C GLY A 527 1.15 -7.55 5.97
N SER A 528 1.38 -7.62 7.29
CA SER A 528 1.11 -8.82 8.09
C SER A 528 -0.38 -9.13 8.24
N PRO A 529 -0.78 -10.40 8.43
CA PRO A 529 -2.19 -10.78 8.60
C PRO A 529 -2.95 -9.94 9.64
N ARG A 530 -2.32 -9.68 10.81
CA ARG A 530 -2.92 -8.90 11.90
C ARG A 530 -3.12 -7.41 11.59
N ARG A 531 -2.41 -6.84 10.61
CA ARG A 531 -2.56 -5.44 10.16
C ARG A 531 -2.63 -5.33 8.62
N ARG A 532 -3.16 -6.35 7.93
CA ARG A 532 -3.24 -6.43 6.45
C ARG A 532 -3.89 -5.17 5.86
N CYS A 533 -3.42 -4.71 4.70
CA CYS A 533 -4.00 -3.56 4.01
C CYS A 533 -5.51 -3.78 3.77
N PRO A 534 -6.42 -2.90 4.26
CA PRO A 534 -7.85 -3.03 4.00
C PRO A 534 -8.18 -3.02 2.50
N GLY A 535 -7.48 -2.19 1.72
CA GLY A 535 -7.61 -2.10 0.28
C GLY A 535 -6.98 -3.24 -0.51
N SER A 536 -6.44 -4.31 0.11
CA SER A 536 -5.77 -5.38 -0.65
C SER A 536 -6.72 -6.12 -1.60
N GLY A 537 -7.99 -6.31 -1.21
CA GLY A 537 -9.01 -6.91 -2.08
C GLY A 537 -9.42 -5.99 -3.24
N MET A 538 -9.26 -4.67 -3.08
CA MET A 538 -9.51 -3.67 -4.12
C MET A 538 -8.34 -3.60 -5.11
N ALA A 539 -7.09 -3.55 -4.62
CA ALA A 539 -5.89 -3.57 -5.46
C ALA A 539 -5.80 -4.85 -6.31
N ALA A 540 -6.18 -6.00 -5.76
CA ALA A 540 -6.23 -7.28 -6.48
C ALA A 540 -7.25 -7.32 -7.63
N VAL A 541 -8.19 -6.38 -7.70
CA VAL A 541 -9.11 -6.20 -8.84
C VAL A 541 -8.63 -5.09 -9.75
N ILE A 542 -8.32 -3.92 -9.19
CA ILE A 542 -7.95 -2.71 -9.96
C ILE A 542 -6.69 -2.93 -10.80
N VAL A 543 -5.63 -3.50 -10.22
CA VAL A 543 -4.34 -3.56 -10.91
C VAL A 543 -4.41 -4.50 -12.13
N PRO A 544 -4.90 -5.76 -12.04
CA PRO A 544 -5.11 -6.61 -13.21
C PRO A 544 -6.09 -6.01 -14.23
N ALA A 545 -7.19 -5.39 -13.78
CA ALA A 545 -8.19 -4.81 -14.67
C ALA A 545 -7.62 -3.66 -15.51
N VAL A 546 -6.81 -2.79 -14.91
CA VAL A 546 -6.18 -1.66 -15.62
C VAL A 546 -5.10 -2.16 -16.59
N LEU A 547 -4.35 -3.21 -16.26
CA LEU A 547 -3.44 -3.85 -17.21
C LEU A 547 -4.19 -4.41 -18.43
N ALA A 548 -5.31 -5.11 -18.21
CA ALA A 548 -6.17 -5.56 -19.30
C ALA A 548 -6.74 -4.40 -20.12
N ALA A 549 -7.15 -3.29 -19.49
CA ALA A 549 -7.64 -2.11 -20.20
C ALA A 549 -6.57 -1.46 -21.09
N VAL A 550 -5.30 -1.45 -20.65
CA VAL A 550 -4.16 -1.00 -21.48
C VAL A 550 -3.90 -1.99 -22.63
N LEU A 551 -3.98 -3.30 -22.40
CA LEU A 551 -3.83 -4.31 -23.46
C LEU A 551 -4.96 -4.27 -24.50
N GLN A 552 -6.21 -4.01 -24.08
CA GLN A 552 -7.35 -3.83 -24.99
C GLN A 552 -7.24 -2.55 -25.83
N ALA A 553 -6.46 -1.56 -25.41
CA ALA A 553 -6.25 -0.33 -26.16
C ALA A 553 -5.15 -0.41 -27.24
N GLY A 554 -4.32 -1.47 -27.23
CA GLY A 554 -3.42 -1.80 -28.35
C GLY A 554 -1.97 -2.13 -27.97
N ASP A 555 -1.14 -2.21 -29.01
CA ASP A 555 0.25 -2.70 -28.97
C ASP A 555 1.26 -1.69 -28.44
N VAL A 556 1.09 -1.28 -27.18
CA VAL A 556 2.09 -0.45 -26.50
C VAL A 556 3.35 -1.25 -26.15
N ALA A 557 4.51 -0.62 -26.31
CA ALA A 557 5.82 -1.21 -26.02
C ALA A 557 6.70 -0.20 -25.26
N LEU A 558 7.70 -0.67 -24.51
CA LEU A 558 8.65 0.24 -23.87
C LEU A 558 9.38 1.11 -24.91
N ALA A 559 9.61 2.38 -24.56
CA ALA A 559 10.43 3.30 -25.38
C ALA A 559 11.92 3.22 -25.03
N ASP A 560 12.27 2.64 -23.88
CA ASP A 560 13.63 2.35 -23.42
C ASP A 560 13.63 0.97 -22.75
N GLU A 561 14.56 0.10 -23.14
CA GLU A 561 14.70 -1.26 -22.59
C GLU A 561 15.42 -1.25 -21.23
N ARG A 562 16.05 -0.14 -20.84
CA ARG A 562 16.77 -0.04 -19.57
C ARG A 562 15.77 -0.05 -18.39
N PRO A 563 15.97 -0.91 -17.37
CA PRO A 563 15.11 -0.94 -16.19
C PRO A 563 14.99 0.44 -15.51
N PRO A 564 13.77 0.92 -15.19
CA PRO A 564 13.58 2.20 -14.52
C PRO A 564 14.29 2.23 -13.16
N ARG A 565 14.94 3.34 -12.85
CA ARG A 565 15.62 3.48 -11.55
C ARG A 565 14.59 3.52 -10.41
N LEU A 566 14.95 2.93 -9.28
CA LEU A 566 14.12 2.92 -8.08
C LEU A 566 14.13 4.29 -7.39
N ASP A 567 12.95 4.84 -7.09
CA ASP A 567 12.79 6.04 -6.27
C ASP A 567 11.51 5.94 -5.42
N GLY A 568 11.30 6.91 -4.53
CA GLY A 568 10.12 6.99 -3.66
C GLY A 568 10.37 6.53 -2.23
N PHE A 569 9.64 7.16 -1.31
CA PHE A 569 9.58 6.79 0.11
C PHE A 569 8.16 6.34 0.48
N ALA A 570 7.14 7.06 0.01
CA ALA A 570 5.74 6.75 0.30
C ALA A 570 5.24 5.51 -0.47
N ALA A 571 5.64 5.42 -1.75
CA ALA A 571 5.52 4.22 -2.56
C ALA A 571 6.73 4.10 -3.49
N LEU A 572 7.23 2.87 -3.72
CA LEU A 572 8.31 2.59 -4.66
C LEU A 572 7.85 2.88 -6.09
N ARG A 573 8.50 3.79 -6.80
CA ARG A 573 8.09 4.19 -8.16
C ARG A 573 9.25 4.15 -9.16
N PRO A 574 8.95 4.01 -10.46
CA PRO A 574 9.87 4.38 -11.52
C PRO A 574 10.30 5.84 -11.34
N ARG A 575 11.60 6.08 -11.17
CA ARG A 575 12.15 7.42 -10.95
C ARG A 575 11.90 8.33 -12.13
N ASP A 576 12.13 7.78 -13.32
CA ASP A 576 12.22 8.45 -14.61
C ASP A 576 10.93 8.26 -15.44
N GLY A 577 9.84 7.88 -14.78
CA GLY A 577 8.57 7.50 -15.41
C GLY A 577 8.59 6.09 -15.99
N LEU A 578 7.59 5.77 -16.81
CA LEU A 578 7.55 4.58 -17.66
C LEU A 578 7.21 4.99 -19.11
N PRO A 579 8.20 5.46 -19.90
CA PRO A 579 7.99 5.84 -21.29
C PRO A 579 7.59 4.64 -22.16
N VAL A 580 6.42 4.70 -22.78
CA VAL A 580 5.92 3.71 -23.74
C VAL A 580 5.67 4.36 -25.10
N ARG A 581 5.96 3.61 -26.17
CA ARG A 581 5.58 3.93 -27.55
C ARG A 581 4.14 3.45 -27.77
N VAL A 582 3.35 4.32 -28.36
CA VAL A 582 1.97 4.03 -28.81
C VAL A 582 2.05 3.65 -30.29
N PRO A 583 1.43 2.55 -30.74
CA PRO A 583 1.44 2.19 -32.15
C PRO A 583 0.76 3.30 -32.97
N ARG A 584 1.11 3.42 -34.26
CA ARG A 584 0.27 4.19 -35.18
C ARG A 584 -0.99 3.38 -35.43
N VAL A 585 -2.15 4.05 -35.49
CA VAL A 585 -3.32 3.45 -36.13
C VAL A 585 -2.90 3.20 -37.57
N ALA A 586 -3.04 1.95 -38.04
CA ALA A 586 -2.85 1.67 -39.45
C ALA A 586 -3.97 2.41 -40.20
N GLU A 587 -3.60 3.33 -41.09
CA GLU A 587 -4.53 3.86 -42.07
C GLU A 587 -4.89 2.70 -43.00
N ASN A 588 -6.08 2.12 -42.82
CA ASN A 588 -6.65 1.19 -43.80
C ASN A 588 -6.92 2.00 -45.08
N THR A 589 -6.04 1.83 -46.05
CA THR A 589 -6.14 2.39 -47.40
C THR A 589 -6.94 1.48 -48.33
#